data_AF-A0A958L0E8-F1
#
_entry.id   AF-A0A958L0E8-F1
#
_cell.length_a   1.000
_cell.length_b   1.000
_cell.length_c   1.000
_cell.angle_alpha   90.00
_cell.angle_beta   90.00
_cell.angle_gamma   90.00
#
_symmetry.space_group_name_H-M   'P 1'
#
loop_
_entity.id
_entity.type
_entity.pdbx_description
1 polymer ?
#
loop_
_entity_poly.entity_id
_entity_poly.type
_entity_poly.pdbx_seq_one_letter_code
_entity_poly.pdbx_strand_id
1 'polypeptide(L)'
;MERSFRSDLIRLVTFLGGVYFFLEFILPVSVLESVGVEALHEDISYGFIVFSSMAMGLGLINLFLVHGSRIIFQRKDWMYSFVLLIGLVCMMSSTVMDWRGGQGVADKARPFEILREFSDVIERDSTASREDVPPLEIRTEALRDATFARIAELRANIDQKTLLTFSDQEELYPLGETYIENLREILSGTEQAARDVKVGDFSSSQALAASLAQVSGFIRRIEQLNYDHSLTKKTYDFLYQGLFVSLGSAMFSLLGVYIAAAAYRAFRIRSFESSLMMVAAVLVMLGQIPFYVYISEDLPAVRQWLMEVPNSAAFRAIRIGAAIAGLVMAFRMWLSIESDSFSKERRG
;
A
#
# COMPACT_ATOMS: atom_id res chain seq x y z
N MET A 1 -36.14 13.67 -30.17
CA MET A 1 -34.82 13.41 -29.55
C MET A 1 -35.10 13.03 -28.10
N GLU A 2 -35.42 11.77 -27.83
CA GLU A 2 -35.80 11.33 -26.48
C GLU A 2 -34.57 11.35 -25.58
N ARG A 3 -34.60 12.16 -24.52
CA ARG A 3 -33.59 12.10 -23.45
C ARG A 3 -33.76 10.76 -22.75
N SER A 4 -32.71 9.94 -22.72
CA SER A 4 -32.77 8.72 -21.94
C SER A 4 -32.75 9.10 -20.46
N PHE A 5 -33.65 8.50 -19.68
CA PHE A 5 -33.73 8.64 -18.22
C PHE A 5 -32.35 8.52 -17.55
N ARG A 6 -31.49 7.65 -18.10
CA ARG A 6 -30.10 7.46 -17.67
C ARG A 6 -29.27 8.74 -17.74
N SER A 7 -29.38 9.52 -18.82
CA SER A 7 -28.60 10.76 -18.97
C SER A 7 -29.04 11.86 -18.01
N ASP A 8 -30.34 11.95 -17.72
CA ASP A 8 -30.88 12.94 -16.79
C ASP A 8 -30.58 12.54 -15.33
N LEU A 9 -30.58 11.24 -15.01
CA LEU A 9 -30.12 10.72 -13.72
C LEU A 9 -28.65 11.07 -13.46
N ILE A 10 -27.75 10.87 -14.43
CA ILE A 10 -26.33 11.25 -14.28
C ILE A 10 -26.19 12.73 -13.98
N ARG A 11 -26.88 13.58 -14.75
CA ARG A 11 -26.84 15.04 -14.57
C ARG A 11 -27.35 15.42 -13.18
N LEU A 12 -28.46 14.84 -12.74
CA LEU A 12 -29.05 15.11 -11.43
C LEU A 12 -28.08 14.72 -10.31
N VAL A 13 -27.56 13.49 -10.32
CA VAL A 13 -26.65 13.01 -9.26
C VAL A 13 -25.33 13.78 -9.29
N THR A 14 -24.84 14.13 -10.47
CA THR A 14 -23.64 14.95 -10.63
C THR A 14 -23.84 16.35 -10.10
N PHE A 15 -24.99 16.95 -10.39
CA PHE A 15 -25.34 18.27 -9.90
C PHE A 15 -25.45 18.26 -8.37
N LEU A 16 -26.15 17.28 -7.80
CA LEU A 16 -26.30 17.14 -6.35
C LEU A 16 -24.96 16.87 -5.65
N GLY A 17 -24.13 15.98 -6.20
CA GLY A 17 -22.78 15.73 -5.68
C GLY A 17 -21.88 16.96 -5.78
N GLY A 18 -21.95 17.71 -6.88
CA GLY A 18 -21.22 18.97 -7.03
C GLY A 18 -21.67 20.05 -6.04
N VAL A 19 -22.98 20.18 -5.82
CA VAL A 19 -23.55 21.08 -4.80
C VAL A 19 -23.10 20.65 -3.41
N TYR A 20 -23.12 19.36 -3.10
CA TYR A 20 -22.65 18.82 -1.84
C TYR A 20 -21.19 19.20 -1.58
N PHE A 21 -20.26 18.88 -2.48
CA PHE A 21 -18.84 19.21 -2.30
C PHE A 21 -18.59 20.71 -2.25
N PHE A 22 -19.37 21.49 -2.98
CA PHE A 22 -19.29 22.95 -2.93
C PHE A 22 -19.73 23.50 -1.58
N LEU A 23 -20.83 22.99 -1.01
CA LEU A 23 -21.33 23.42 0.28
C LEU A 23 -20.45 22.96 1.44
N GLU A 24 -20.00 21.70 1.42
CA GLU A 24 -19.01 21.17 2.38
C GLU A 24 -17.75 22.03 2.36
N PHE A 25 -17.34 22.47 1.18
CA PHE A 25 -16.13 23.25 1.01
C PHE A 25 -16.27 24.72 1.49
N ILE A 26 -17.41 25.37 1.27
CA ILE A 26 -17.61 26.79 1.60
C ILE A 26 -18.09 27.01 3.03
N LEU A 27 -18.94 26.12 3.54
CA LEU A 27 -19.57 26.32 4.82
C LEU A 27 -18.61 25.98 5.97
N PRO A 28 -18.63 26.77 7.05
CA PRO A 28 -17.84 26.45 8.24
C PRO A 28 -18.36 25.16 8.89
N VAL A 29 -17.46 24.41 9.53
CA VAL A 29 -17.74 23.11 10.15
C VAL A 29 -18.94 23.17 11.10
N SER A 30 -19.06 24.23 11.90
CA SER A 30 -20.19 24.43 12.81
C SER A 30 -21.55 24.50 12.12
N VAL A 31 -21.61 25.02 10.89
CA VAL A 31 -22.83 25.04 10.08
C VAL A 31 -23.11 23.65 9.51
N LEU A 32 -22.08 22.94 9.05
CA LEU A 32 -22.21 21.57 8.53
C LEU A 32 -22.71 20.59 9.61
N GLU A 33 -22.17 20.71 10.83
CA GLU A 33 -22.61 19.96 12.02
C GLU A 33 -24.08 20.27 12.33
N SER A 34 -24.48 21.54 12.32
CA SER A 34 -25.84 21.96 12.65
C SER A 34 -26.91 21.44 11.67
N VAL A 35 -26.52 21.14 10.42
CA VAL A 35 -27.40 20.65 9.36
C VAL A 35 -27.29 19.12 9.18
N GLY A 36 -26.44 18.46 9.97
CA GLY A 36 -26.25 17.01 9.92
C GLY A 36 -25.52 16.51 8.67
N VAL A 37 -24.75 17.38 8.00
CA VAL A 37 -24.03 17.06 6.75
C VAL A 37 -22.87 16.10 7.01
N GLU A 38 -22.32 16.10 8.23
CA GLU A 38 -21.19 15.25 8.62
C GLU A 38 -21.52 13.75 8.54
N ALA A 39 -22.73 13.35 8.92
CA ALA A 39 -23.20 11.97 8.77
C ALA A 39 -23.31 11.57 7.28
N LEU A 40 -23.65 12.52 6.40
CA LEU A 40 -23.72 12.29 4.96
C LEU A 40 -22.31 12.19 4.33
N HIS A 41 -21.32 12.89 4.89
CA HIS A 41 -19.94 12.88 4.39
C HIS A 41 -19.31 11.49 4.50
N GLU A 42 -19.53 10.80 5.61
CA GLU A 42 -19.02 9.44 5.82
C GLU A 42 -19.61 8.47 4.79
N ASP A 43 -20.93 8.48 4.60
CA ASP A 43 -21.62 7.65 3.61
C ASP A 43 -21.19 7.96 2.17
N ILE A 44 -21.05 9.25 1.83
CA ILE A 44 -20.56 9.69 0.52
C ILE A 44 -19.13 9.22 0.31
N SER A 45 -18.26 9.35 1.32
CA SER A 45 -16.86 8.92 1.25
C SER A 45 -16.74 7.41 1.05
N TYR A 46 -17.52 6.60 1.78
CA TYR A 46 -17.61 5.17 1.53
C TYR A 46 -18.10 4.86 0.11
N GLY A 47 -19.13 5.57 -0.36
CA GLY A 47 -19.59 5.50 -1.74
C GLY A 47 -18.46 5.76 -2.73
N PHE A 48 -17.68 6.83 -2.54
CA PHE A 48 -16.52 7.13 -3.38
C PHE A 48 -15.47 6.01 -3.37
N ILE A 49 -15.13 5.44 -2.22
CA ILE A 49 -14.17 4.32 -2.13
C ILE A 49 -14.67 3.10 -2.91
N VAL A 50 -15.96 2.77 -2.77
CA VAL A 50 -16.58 1.67 -3.53
C VAL A 50 -16.52 1.96 -5.02
N PHE A 51 -16.90 3.17 -5.46
CA PHE A 51 -16.84 3.54 -6.88
C PHE A 51 -15.40 3.57 -7.42
N SER A 52 -14.44 4.07 -6.66
CA SER A 52 -13.02 4.11 -7.05
C SER A 52 -12.43 2.70 -7.17
N SER A 53 -12.75 1.78 -6.25
CA SER A 53 -12.29 0.39 -6.33
C SER A 53 -12.90 -0.34 -7.53
N MET A 54 -14.19 -0.13 -7.81
CA MET A 54 -14.85 -0.65 -9.01
C MET A 54 -14.26 -0.05 -10.29
N ALA A 55 -14.03 1.27 -10.32
CA ALA A 55 -13.43 1.95 -11.48
C ALA A 55 -12.02 1.44 -11.78
N MET A 56 -11.21 1.15 -10.76
CA MET A 56 -9.92 0.47 -10.94
C MET A 56 -10.09 -0.91 -11.58
N GLY A 57 -11.04 -1.72 -11.07
CA GLY A 57 -11.34 -3.03 -11.64
C GLY A 57 -11.81 -2.97 -13.10
N LEU A 58 -12.73 -2.05 -13.42
CA LEU A 58 -13.18 -1.79 -14.78
C LEU A 58 -12.06 -1.29 -15.69
N GLY A 59 -11.17 -0.45 -15.17
CA GLY A 59 -9.98 0.02 -15.90
C GLY A 59 -9.08 -1.14 -16.32
N LEU A 60 -8.83 -2.08 -15.40
CA LEU A 60 -8.09 -3.32 -15.71
C LEU A 60 -8.81 -4.16 -16.76
N ILE A 61 -10.11 -4.43 -16.57
CA ILE A 61 -10.93 -5.20 -17.53
C ILE A 61 -10.90 -4.54 -18.92
N ASN A 62 -11.05 -3.23 -18.98
CA ASN A 62 -11.04 -2.47 -20.23
C ASN A 62 -9.68 -2.59 -20.94
N LEU A 63 -8.57 -2.52 -20.20
CA LEU A 63 -7.24 -2.74 -20.78
C LEU A 63 -7.14 -4.14 -21.41
N PHE A 64 -7.57 -5.19 -20.70
CA PHE A 64 -7.59 -6.55 -21.25
C PHE A 64 -8.51 -6.70 -22.46
N LEU A 65 -9.71 -6.13 -22.43
CA LEU A 65 -10.66 -6.23 -23.55
C LEU A 65 -10.15 -5.49 -24.79
N VAL A 66 -9.71 -4.23 -24.64
CA VAL A 66 -9.26 -3.41 -25.76
C VAL A 66 -7.97 -3.95 -26.34
N HIS A 67 -6.97 -4.21 -25.51
CA HIS A 67 -5.67 -4.67 -26.00
C HIS A 67 -5.71 -6.17 -26.37
N GLY A 68 -6.50 -6.99 -25.69
CA GLY A 68 -6.72 -8.39 -26.05
C GLY A 68 -7.42 -8.52 -27.40
N SER A 69 -8.45 -7.71 -27.66
CA SER A 69 -9.10 -7.64 -28.97
C SER A 69 -8.12 -7.27 -30.07
N ARG A 70 -7.26 -6.25 -29.86
CA ARG A 70 -6.23 -5.87 -30.84
C ARG A 70 -5.27 -7.02 -31.16
N ILE A 71 -4.89 -7.82 -30.17
CA ILE A 71 -3.99 -8.98 -30.36
C ILE A 71 -4.70 -10.09 -31.13
N ILE A 72 -5.89 -10.49 -30.71
CA ILE A 72 -6.66 -11.58 -31.34
C ILE A 72 -6.97 -11.26 -32.80
N PHE A 73 -7.39 -10.02 -33.08
CA PHE A 73 -7.73 -9.57 -34.42
C PHE A 73 -6.54 -8.98 -35.19
N GLN A 74 -5.32 -9.09 -34.66
CA GLN A 74 -4.07 -8.59 -35.25
C GLN A 74 -4.20 -7.17 -35.85
N ARG A 75 -4.82 -6.27 -35.09
CA ARG A 75 -5.01 -4.88 -35.51
C ARG A 75 -3.66 -4.17 -35.63
N LYS A 76 -3.64 -2.99 -36.26
CA LYS A 76 -2.43 -2.16 -36.32
C LYS A 76 -1.86 -1.97 -34.90
N ASP A 77 -0.55 -2.11 -34.76
CA ASP A 77 0.18 -1.93 -33.49
C ASP A 77 -0.16 -2.98 -32.41
N TRP A 78 -0.68 -4.16 -32.80
CA TRP A 78 -1.01 -5.25 -31.87
C TRP A 78 0.19 -5.70 -31.03
N MET A 79 1.40 -5.63 -31.57
CA MET A 79 2.63 -6.04 -30.86
C MET A 79 2.84 -5.23 -29.58
N TYR A 80 2.60 -3.91 -29.62
CA TYR A 80 2.70 -3.08 -28.40
C TYR A 80 1.62 -3.44 -27.38
N SER A 81 0.42 -3.81 -27.86
CA SER A 81 -0.66 -4.27 -26.98
C SER A 81 -0.31 -5.61 -26.32
N PHE A 82 0.37 -6.50 -27.04
CA PHE A 82 0.90 -7.75 -26.50
C PHE A 82 1.95 -7.52 -25.42
N VAL A 83 2.94 -6.67 -25.69
CA VAL A 83 3.97 -6.30 -24.70
C VAL A 83 3.35 -5.67 -23.46
N LEU A 84 2.35 -4.79 -23.63
CA LEU A 84 1.64 -4.16 -22.51
C LEU A 84 0.92 -5.19 -21.63
N LEU A 85 0.15 -6.11 -22.22
CA LEU A 85 -0.59 -7.10 -21.46
C LEU A 85 0.34 -8.11 -20.76
N ILE A 86 1.42 -8.54 -21.41
CA ILE A 86 2.44 -9.38 -20.75
C ILE A 86 3.10 -8.63 -19.61
N GLY A 87 3.54 -7.40 -19.83
CA GLY A 87 4.15 -6.57 -18.78
C GLY A 87 3.24 -6.40 -17.57
N LEU A 88 1.95 -6.12 -17.82
CA LEU A 88 0.93 -6.04 -16.78
C LEU A 88 0.80 -7.35 -15.99
N VAL A 89 0.65 -8.49 -16.69
CA VAL A 89 0.51 -9.80 -16.04
C VAL A 89 1.77 -10.19 -15.27
N CYS A 90 2.96 -9.95 -15.82
CA CYS A 90 4.23 -10.19 -15.14
C CYS A 90 4.37 -9.36 -13.86
N MET A 91 4.09 -8.05 -13.93
CA MET A 91 4.14 -7.17 -12.76
C MET A 91 3.13 -7.56 -11.70
N MET A 92 1.87 -7.82 -12.09
CA MET A 92 0.82 -8.24 -11.16
C MET A 92 1.18 -9.57 -10.48
N SER A 93 1.63 -10.55 -11.26
CA SER A 93 2.02 -11.86 -10.73
C SER A 93 3.21 -11.73 -9.79
N SER A 94 4.24 -10.97 -10.17
CA SER A 94 5.41 -10.72 -9.33
C SER A 94 5.04 -10.02 -8.02
N THR A 95 4.13 -9.04 -8.07
CA THR A 95 3.68 -8.32 -6.87
C THR A 95 2.90 -9.23 -5.92
N VAL A 96 2.01 -10.08 -6.46
CA VAL A 96 1.27 -11.05 -5.65
C VAL A 96 2.22 -12.08 -5.03
N MET A 97 3.21 -12.56 -5.78
CA MET A 97 4.23 -13.48 -5.27
C MET A 97 5.07 -12.83 -4.17
N ASP A 98 5.48 -11.57 -4.36
CA ASP A 98 6.22 -10.77 -3.38
C ASP A 98 5.43 -10.61 -2.07
N TRP A 99 4.16 -10.20 -2.18
CA TRP A 99 3.25 -10.08 -1.05
C TRP A 99 3.07 -11.39 -0.28
N ARG A 100 2.85 -12.51 -0.99
CA ARG A 100 2.73 -13.83 -0.36
C ARG A 100 4.05 -14.28 0.29
N GLY A 101 5.19 -13.97 -0.33
CA GLY A 101 6.51 -14.24 0.22
C GLY A 101 6.74 -13.50 1.54
N GLY A 102 6.41 -12.20 1.59
CA GLY A 102 6.50 -11.39 2.79
C GLY A 102 5.59 -11.87 3.93
N GLN A 103 4.38 -12.33 3.62
CA GLN A 103 3.49 -12.94 4.63
C GLN A 103 4.06 -14.24 5.21
N GLY A 104 4.71 -15.06 4.38
CA GLY A 104 5.34 -16.31 4.82
C GLY A 104 6.42 -16.12 5.90
N VAL A 105 7.06 -14.94 5.95
CA VAL A 105 8.04 -14.60 7.00
C VAL A 105 7.39 -14.56 8.38
N ALA A 106 6.19 -13.96 8.49
CA ALA A 106 5.44 -13.88 9.74
C ALA A 106 4.83 -15.24 10.12
N ASP A 107 4.29 -15.97 9.14
CA ASP A 107 3.58 -17.23 9.39
C ASP A 107 4.46 -18.30 10.03
N LYS A 108 5.75 -18.36 9.69
CA LYS A 108 6.69 -19.33 10.26
C LYS A 108 7.11 -19.03 11.70
N ALA A 109 7.11 -17.76 12.12
CA ALA A 109 7.37 -17.38 13.51
C ALA A 109 6.13 -17.48 14.40
N ARG A 110 4.94 -17.44 13.79
CA ARG A 110 3.63 -17.41 14.45
C ARG A 110 3.40 -18.49 15.51
N PRO A 111 3.82 -19.76 15.36
CA PRO A 111 3.60 -20.76 16.41
C PRO A 111 4.23 -20.39 17.76
N PHE A 112 5.44 -19.80 17.74
CA PHE A 112 6.12 -19.36 18.96
C PHE A 112 5.51 -18.07 19.52
N GLU A 113 5.02 -17.18 18.64
CA GLU A 113 4.26 -15.99 19.06
C GLU A 113 2.95 -16.37 19.75
N ILE A 114 2.23 -17.36 19.23
CA ILE A 114 1.00 -17.88 19.86
C ILE A 114 1.29 -18.44 21.25
N LEU A 115 2.38 -19.19 21.43
CA LEU A 115 2.76 -19.71 22.75
C LEU A 115 3.14 -18.58 23.72
N ARG A 116 3.84 -17.55 23.24
CA ARG A 116 4.16 -16.35 24.02
C ARG A 116 2.88 -15.63 24.46
N GLU A 117 1.97 -15.37 23.53
CA GLU A 117 0.67 -14.75 23.79
C GLU A 117 -0.19 -15.59 24.74
N PHE A 118 -0.12 -16.92 24.63
CA PHE A 118 -0.82 -17.80 25.55
C PHE A 118 -0.32 -17.64 26.99
N SER A 119 0.97 -17.37 27.20
CA SER A 119 1.49 -17.02 28.53
C SER A 119 0.89 -15.72 29.07
N ASP A 120 0.76 -14.69 28.22
CA ASP A 120 0.10 -13.43 28.61
C ASP A 120 -1.39 -13.65 28.94
N VAL A 121 -2.07 -14.55 28.21
CA VAL A 121 -3.47 -14.94 28.49
C VAL A 121 -3.57 -15.69 29.82
N ILE A 122 -2.58 -16.53 30.15
CA ILE A 122 -2.54 -17.24 31.45
C ILE A 122 -2.55 -16.23 32.60
N GLU A 123 -1.73 -15.18 32.52
CA GLU A 123 -1.66 -14.08 33.49
C GLU A 123 -3.02 -13.40 33.68
N ARG A 124 -3.58 -12.94 32.57
CA ARG A 124 -4.81 -12.14 32.55
C ARG A 124 -5.98 -12.91 33.14
N ASP A 125 -6.14 -14.16 32.73
CA ASP A 125 -7.27 -14.98 33.16
C ASP A 125 -7.10 -15.48 34.61
N SER A 126 -5.87 -15.70 35.07
CA SER A 126 -5.59 -16.01 36.49
C SER A 126 -5.97 -14.85 37.39
N THR A 127 -5.69 -13.61 36.96
CA THR A 127 -6.04 -12.39 37.70
C THR A 127 -7.56 -12.15 37.71
N ALA A 128 -8.26 -12.51 36.64
CA ALA A 128 -9.69 -12.26 36.47
C ALA A 128 -10.61 -13.30 37.13
N SER A 129 -10.07 -14.38 37.72
CA SER A 129 -10.84 -15.43 38.45
C SER A 129 -12.04 -15.98 37.68
N ARG A 130 -11.86 -16.25 36.38
CA ARG A 130 -12.91 -16.76 35.51
C ARG A 130 -13.17 -18.25 35.72
N GLU A 131 -14.43 -18.62 35.96
CA GLU A 131 -14.84 -20.02 36.18
C GLU A 131 -14.91 -20.85 34.89
N ASP A 132 -14.98 -20.22 33.71
CA ASP A 132 -15.05 -20.89 32.41
C ASP A 132 -13.68 -21.29 31.84
N VAL A 133 -12.60 -20.95 32.55
CA VAL A 133 -11.21 -21.16 32.11
C VAL A 133 -10.61 -22.37 32.82
N PRO A 134 -9.87 -23.25 32.11
CA PRO A 134 -9.19 -24.37 32.76
C PRO A 134 -8.25 -23.94 33.91
N PRO A 135 -8.06 -24.79 34.93
CA PRO A 135 -7.13 -24.53 36.04
C PRO A 135 -5.73 -24.10 35.58
N LEU A 136 -5.05 -23.30 36.40
CA LEU A 136 -3.72 -22.76 36.09
C LEU A 136 -2.69 -23.86 35.82
N GLU A 137 -2.79 -24.97 36.54
CA GLU A 137 -1.94 -26.15 36.40
C GLU A 137 -2.05 -26.73 34.99
N ILE A 138 -3.27 -26.92 34.48
CA ILE A 138 -3.51 -27.47 33.14
C ILE A 138 -2.97 -26.54 32.06
N ARG A 139 -3.16 -25.23 32.23
CA ARG A 139 -2.69 -24.24 31.24
C ARG A 139 -1.17 -24.12 31.22
N THR A 140 -0.52 -24.11 32.38
CA THR A 140 0.95 -24.04 32.48
C THR A 140 1.61 -25.33 31.99
N GLU A 141 1.01 -26.48 32.26
CA GLU A 141 1.43 -27.77 31.69
C GLU A 141 1.25 -27.80 30.16
N ALA A 142 0.10 -27.38 29.65
CA ALA A 142 -0.16 -27.34 28.21
C ALA A 142 0.80 -26.40 27.47
N LEU A 143 1.11 -25.22 28.04
CA LEU A 143 2.12 -24.30 27.50
C LEU A 143 3.49 -24.98 27.41
N ARG A 144 3.94 -25.59 28.52
CA ARG A 144 5.22 -26.30 28.61
C ARG A 144 5.32 -27.40 27.54
N ASP A 145 4.32 -28.27 27.48
CA ASP A 145 4.33 -29.43 26.59
C ASP A 145 4.26 -29.01 25.12
N ALA A 146 3.45 -27.99 24.80
CA ALA A 146 3.42 -27.41 23.47
C ALA A 146 4.75 -26.74 23.08
N THR A 147 5.43 -26.08 24.01
CA THR A 147 6.77 -25.54 23.78
C THR A 147 7.76 -26.64 23.43
N PHE A 148 7.82 -27.74 24.18
CA PHE A 148 8.71 -28.86 23.84
C PHE A 148 8.43 -29.44 22.46
N ALA A 149 7.15 -29.62 22.11
CA ALA A 149 6.77 -30.11 20.79
C ALA A 149 7.26 -29.18 19.67
N ARG A 150 7.14 -27.86 19.82
CA ARG A 150 7.60 -26.88 18.82
C ARG A 150 9.11 -26.76 18.73
N ILE A 151 9.81 -26.84 19.86
CA ILE A 151 11.28 -26.88 19.85
C ILE A 151 11.76 -28.14 19.12
N ALA A 152 11.14 -29.30 19.35
CA ALA A 152 11.50 -30.55 18.69
C ALA A 152 11.28 -30.49 17.18
N GLU A 153 10.14 -29.94 16.74
CA GLU A 153 9.85 -29.70 15.31
C GLU A 153 10.90 -28.79 14.67
N LEU A 154 11.24 -27.68 15.34
CA LEU A 154 12.22 -26.73 14.82
C LEU A 154 13.63 -27.32 14.76
N ARG A 155 14.06 -28.10 15.76
CA ARG A 155 15.33 -28.83 15.74
C ARG A 155 15.40 -29.80 14.56
N ALA A 156 14.32 -30.54 14.30
CA ALA A 156 14.26 -31.42 13.13
C ALA A 156 14.43 -30.67 11.80
N ASN A 157 13.82 -29.48 11.67
CA ASN A 157 13.99 -28.63 10.49
C ASN A 157 15.44 -28.11 10.34
N ILE A 158 16.10 -27.78 11.45
CA ILE A 158 17.52 -27.41 11.46
C ILE A 158 18.38 -28.57 10.98
N ASP A 159 18.18 -29.77 11.51
CA ASP A 159 18.99 -30.95 11.21
C ASP A 159 18.80 -31.42 9.76
N GLN A 160 17.60 -31.26 9.21
CA GLN A 160 17.29 -31.52 7.80
C GLN A 160 17.77 -30.40 6.86
N LYS A 161 18.39 -29.33 7.38
CA LYS A 161 18.82 -28.13 6.63
C LYS A 161 17.69 -27.46 5.84
N THR A 162 16.44 -27.58 6.28
CA THR A 162 15.29 -27.00 5.59
C THR A 162 15.03 -25.54 5.98
N LEU A 163 15.72 -25.04 7.02
CA LEU A 163 15.52 -23.70 7.55
C LEU A 163 16.24 -22.58 6.77
N LEU A 164 17.34 -22.89 6.07
CA LEU A 164 18.18 -21.92 5.36
C LEU A 164 18.29 -22.25 3.88
N THR A 165 17.23 -21.97 3.13
CA THR A 165 17.22 -22.26 1.69
C THR A 165 18.18 -21.40 0.86
N PHE A 166 18.71 -20.30 1.42
CA PHE A 166 19.72 -19.47 0.74
C PHE A 166 21.17 -19.92 0.99
N SER A 167 21.43 -20.76 2.01
CA SER A 167 22.81 -21.15 2.38
C SER A 167 23.47 -22.10 1.38
N ASP A 168 22.72 -22.57 0.37
CA ASP A 168 23.28 -23.32 -0.77
C ASP A 168 24.17 -22.44 -1.67
N GLN A 169 24.11 -21.12 -1.52
CA GLN A 169 25.07 -20.21 -2.15
C GLN A 169 26.37 -20.18 -1.34
N GLU A 170 27.49 -20.48 -1.99
CA GLU A 170 28.82 -20.61 -1.36
C GLU A 170 29.21 -19.37 -0.53
N GLU A 171 28.86 -18.18 -1.00
CA GLU A 171 29.13 -16.91 -0.32
C GLU A 171 28.33 -16.71 0.98
N LEU A 172 27.14 -17.33 1.08
CA LEU A 172 26.21 -17.15 2.20
C LEU A 172 26.27 -18.31 3.21
N TYR A 173 26.99 -19.38 2.88
CA TYR A 173 27.14 -20.55 3.75
C TYR A 173 27.67 -20.22 5.17
N PRO A 174 28.75 -19.42 5.34
CA PRO A 174 29.29 -19.11 6.67
C PRO A 174 28.32 -18.30 7.53
N LEU A 175 27.55 -17.41 6.89
CA LEU A 175 26.51 -16.64 7.55
C LEU A 175 25.40 -17.57 8.03
N GLY A 176 24.95 -18.48 7.17
CA GLY A 176 23.92 -19.47 7.51
C GLY A 176 24.27 -20.31 8.74
N GLU A 177 25.47 -20.89 8.77
CA GLU A 177 25.94 -21.69 9.92
C GLU A 177 25.95 -20.89 11.22
N THR A 178 26.36 -19.61 11.18
CA THR A 178 26.34 -18.72 12.35
C THR A 178 24.91 -18.51 12.88
N TYR A 179 23.94 -18.32 11.98
CA TYR A 179 22.54 -18.18 12.38
C TYR A 179 21.96 -19.48 12.97
N ILE A 180 22.31 -20.64 12.40
CA ILE A 180 21.88 -21.93 12.95
C ILE A 180 22.44 -22.14 14.36
N GLU A 181 23.71 -21.84 14.58
CA GLU A 181 24.32 -22.07 15.88
C GLU A 181 23.72 -21.15 16.95
N ASN A 182 23.51 -19.87 16.62
CA ASN A 182 22.78 -18.94 17.48
C ASN A 182 21.34 -19.43 17.77
N LEU A 183 20.63 -19.98 16.77
CA LEU A 183 19.30 -20.52 16.98
C LEU A 183 19.33 -21.75 17.90
N ARG A 184 20.33 -22.65 17.75
CA ARG A 184 20.51 -23.80 18.63
C ARG A 184 20.77 -23.40 20.09
N GLU A 185 21.54 -22.34 20.30
CA GLU A 185 21.78 -21.76 21.62
C GLU A 185 20.46 -21.22 22.23
N ILE A 186 19.73 -20.39 21.47
CA ILE A 186 18.44 -19.83 21.90
C ILE A 186 17.44 -20.96 22.21
N LEU A 187 17.38 -22.01 21.39
CA LEU A 187 16.48 -23.15 21.61
C LEU A 187 16.85 -23.92 22.87
N SER A 188 18.14 -24.11 23.15
CA SER A 188 18.59 -24.78 24.36
C SER A 188 18.25 -23.96 25.61
N GLY A 189 18.40 -22.63 25.56
CA GLY A 189 17.96 -21.73 26.62
C GLY A 189 16.43 -21.72 26.82
N THR A 190 15.66 -21.78 25.73
CA THR A 190 14.19 -21.85 25.78
C THR A 190 13.71 -23.19 26.32
N GLU A 191 14.39 -24.28 25.98
CA GLU A 191 14.12 -25.61 26.51
C GLU A 191 14.38 -25.67 28.02
N GLN A 192 15.46 -25.05 28.50
CA GLN A 192 15.74 -24.92 29.92
C GLN A 192 14.65 -24.10 30.61
N ALA A 193 14.26 -22.94 30.06
CA ALA A 193 13.17 -22.14 30.59
C ALA A 193 11.85 -22.92 30.65
N ALA A 194 11.57 -23.78 29.67
CA ALA A 194 10.40 -24.67 29.68
C ALA A 194 10.48 -25.75 30.77
N ARG A 195 11.67 -26.31 31.03
CA ARG A 195 11.90 -27.26 32.14
C ARG A 195 11.70 -26.61 33.51
N ASP A 196 12.05 -25.33 33.63
CA ASP A 196 11.94 -24.56 34.87
C ASP A 196 10.51 -24.04 35.16
N VAL A 197 9.56 -24.25 34.23
CA VAL A 197 8.14 -23.93 34.45
C VAL A 197 7.58 -24.81 35.56
N LYS A 198 7.18 -24.18 36.66
CA LYS A 198 6.49 -24.84 37.76
C LYS A 198 4.99 -24.83 37.47
N VAL A 199 4.38 -26.02 37.49
CA VAL A 199 2.94 -26.18 37.30
C VAL A 199 2.20 -25.40 38.39
N GLY A 200 1.29 -24.52 37.97
CA GLY A 200 0.56 -23.64 38.89
C GLY A 200 1.29 -22.34 39.28
N ASP A 201 2.47 -22.05 38.73
CA ASP A 201 3.24 -20.83 39.01
C ASP A 201 3.29 -19.91 37.78
N PHE A 202 2.60 -18.77 37.89
CA PHE A 202 2.55 -17.76 36.86
C PHE A 202 3.94 -17.15 36.54
N SER A 203 4.78 -16.90 37.54
CA SER A 203 6.07 -16.21 37.35
C SER A 203 7.01 -16.98 36.42
N SER A 204 6.96 -18.32 36.51
CA SER A 204 7.73 -19.22 35.67
C SER A 204 7.25 -19.24 34.21
N SER A 205 5.94 -19.08 33.97
CA SER A 205 5.39 -18.97 32.61
C SER A 205 5.76 -17.65 31.92
N GLN A 206 5.91 -16.56 32.67
CA GLN A 206 6.35 -15.27 32.11
C GLN A 206 7.82 -15.29 31.69
N ALA A 207 8.69 -15.97 32.46
CA ALA A 207 10.08 -16.19 32.06
C ALA A 207 10.17 -17.00 30.74
N LEU A 208 9.34 -18.03 30.59
CA LEU A 208 9.23 -18.77 29.34
C LEU A 208 8.76 -17.90 28.16
N ALA A 209 7.82 -16.98 28.39
CA ALA A 209 7.34 -16.06 27.35
C ALA A 209 8.48 -15.20 26.77
N ALA A 210 9.39 -14.71 27.62
CA ALA A 210 10.55 -13.94 27.16
C ALA A 210 11.47 -14.78 26.24
N SER A 211 11.69 -16.06 26.57
CA SER A 211 12.47 -16.97 25.71
C SER A 211 11.74 -17.29 24.39
N LEU A 212 10.42 -17.51 24.42
CA LEU A 212 9.61 -17.71 23.21
C LEU A 212 9.63 -16.50 22.28
N ALA A 213 9.66 -15.27 22.83
CA ALA A 213 9.79 -14.04 22.05
C ALA A 213 11.17 -13.94 21.36
N GLN A 214 12.23 -14.41 22.01
CA GLN A 214 13.56 -14.47 21.40
C GLN A 214 13.58 -15.47 20.23
N VAL A 215 12.98 -16.65 20.40
CA VAL A 215 12.84 -17.66 19.34
C VAL A 215 12.06 -17.10 18.15
N SER A 216 10.87 -16.55 18.36
CA SER A 216 10.05 -16.02 17.26
C SER A 216 10.76 -14.87 16.53
N GLY A 217 11.37 -13.94 17.27
CA GLY A 217 12.14 -12.84 16.70
C GLY A 217 13.38 -13.31 15.91
N PHE A 218 14.00 -14.40 16.33
CA PHE A 218 15.12 -15.00 15.60
C PHE A 218 14.67 -15.74 14.34
N ILE A 219 13.61 -16.53 14.42
CA ILE A 219 13.00 -17.20 13.25
C ILE A 219 12.59 -16.16 12.21
N ARG A 220 11.92 -15.08 12.62
CA ARG A 220 11.53 -14.00 11.71
C ARG A 220 12.73 -13.37 10.99
N ARG A 221 13.88 -13.23 11.67
CA ARG A 221 15.11 -12.74 11.05
C ARG A 221 15.68 -13.73 10.03
N ILE A 222 15.72 -15.02 10.35
CA ILE A 222 16.14 -16.06 9.40
C ILE A 222 15.23 -16.05 8.16
N GLU A 223 13.92 -16.00 8.37
CA GLU A 223 12.95 -16.05 7.28
C GLU A 223 12.93 -14.78 6.45
N GLN A 224 13.18 -13.63 7.07
CA GLN A 224 13.43 -12.38 6.34
C GLN A 224 14.64 -12.53 5.42
N LEU A 225 15.75 -13.10 5.91
CA LEU A 225 16.93 -13.34 5.08
C LEU A 225 16.65 -14.35 3.95
N ASN A 226 15.92 -15.43 4.21
CA ASN A 226 15.46 -16.36 3.17
C ASN A 226 14.66 -15.62 2.08
N TYR A 227 13.72 -14.77 2.49
CA TYR A 227 12.90 -14.01 1.57
C TYR A 227 13.72 -12.96 0.79
N ASP A 228 14.60 -12.21 1.44
CA ASP A 228 15.44 -11.19 0.80
C ASP A 228 16.34 -11.77 -0.31
N HIS A 229 16.84 -12.99 -0.11
CA HIS A 229 17.66 -13.70 -1.10
C HIS A 229 16.86 -14.59 -2.08
N SER A 230 15.55 -14.70 -1.90
CA SER A 230 14.67 -15.54 -2.72
C SER A 230 14.61 -15.07 -4.18
N LEU A 231 14.30 -16.00 -5.08
CA LEU A 231 14.06 -15.67 -6.48
C LEU A 231 12.85 -14.73 -6.64
N THR A 232 11.82 -14.89 -5.80
CA THR A 232 10.64 -14.03 -5.79
C THR A 232 11.02 -12.58 -5.54
N LYS A 233 11.78 -12.31 -4.48
CA LYS A 233 12.21 -10.96 -4.13
C LYS A 233 13.10 -10.35 -5.21
N LYS A 234 14.10 -11.10 -5.69
CA LYS A 234 14.98 -10.67 -6.79
C LYS A 234 14.22 -10.35 -8.07
N THR A 235 13.21 -11.16 -8.42
CA THR A 235 12.36 -10.93 -9.60
C THR A 235 11.52 -9.67 -9.42
N TYR A 236 10.92 -9.48 -8.25
CA TYR A 236 10.16 -8.27 -7.93
C TYR A 236 11.04 -7.03 -8.01
N ASP A 237 12.22 -7.03 -7.39
CA ASP A 237 13.12 -5.88 -7.39
C ASP A 237 13.60 -5.56 -8.82
N PHE A 238 13.90 -6.57 -9.64
CA PHE A 238 14.25 -6.36 -11.04
C PHE A 238 13.09 -5.72 -11.84
N LEU A 239 11.88 -6.26 -11.73
CA LEU A 239 10.73 -5.80 -12.49
C LEU A 239 10.24 -4.42 -12.00
N TYR A 240 10.21 -4.22 -10.69
CA TYR A 240 9.74 -2.98 -10.07
C TYR A 240 10.81 -1.89 -10.07
N GLN A 241 11.92 -2.11 -9.38
CA GLN A 241 12.96 -1.10 -9.24
C GLN A 241 13.75 -0.94 -10.54
N GLY A 242 14.10 -2.05 -11.19
CA GLY A 242 14.90 -2.06 -12.42
C GLY A 242 14.14 -1.51 -13.61
N LEU A 243 12.93 -2.04 -13.90
CA LEU A 243 12.15 -1.63 -15.06
C LEU A 243 11.15 -0.52 -14.73
N PHE A 244 10.15 -0.77 -13.87
CA PHE A 244 9.04 0.15 -13.68
C PHE A 244 9.48 1.53 -13.17
N VAL A 245 10.29 1.58 -12.13
CA VAL A 245 10.78 2.84 -11.54
C VAL A 245 11.73 3.57 -12.50
N SER A 246 12.66 2.87 -13.16
CA SER A 246 13.61 3.49 -14.09
C SER A 246 12.94 4.01 -15.38
N LEU A 247 11.98 3.27 -15.93
CA LEU A 247 11.20 3.72 -17.10
C LEU A 247 10.30 4.89 -16.72
N GLY A 248 9.68 4.84 -15.54
CA GLY A 248 8.91 5.94 -14.99
C GLY A 248 9.76 7.20 -14.81
N SER A 249 10.96 7.08 -14.26
CA SER A 249 11.88 8.22 -14.09
C SER A 249 12.34 8.79 -15.43
N ALA A 250 12.57 7.95 -16.45
CA ALA A 250 12.86 8.41 -17.80
C ALA A 250 11.68 9.21 -18.41
N MET A 251 10.45 8.72 -18.24
CA MET A 251 9.24 9.45 -18.67
C MET A 251 9.09 10.79 -17.94
N PHE A 252 9.28 10.83 -16.62
CA PHE A 252 9.22 12.06 -15.83
C PHE A 252 10.35 13.04 -16.17
N SER A 253 11.54 12.53 -16.48
CA SER A 253 12.68 13.33 -16.93
C SER A 253 12.37 14.05 -18.24
N LEU A 254 11.82 13.31 -19.23
CA LEU A 254 11.36 13.89 -20.48
C LEU A 254 10.25 14.93 -20.25
N LEU A 255 9.28 14.62 -19.38
CA LEU A 255 8.22 15.55 -19.02
C LEU A 255 8.78 16.86 -18.45
N GLY A 256 9.81 16.81 -17.60
CA GLY A 256 10.48 17.98 -17.07
C GLY A 256 11.03 18.92 -18.17
N VAL A 257 11.71 18.35 -19.17
CA VAL A 257 12.22 19.12 -20.32
C VAL A 257 11.07 19.76 -21.11
N TYR A 258 9.97 19.02 -21.32
CA TYR A 258 8.79 19.56 -22.00
C TYR A 258 8.11 20.68 -21.21
N ILE A 259 7.99 20.55 -19.88
CA ILE A 259 7.44 21.59 -19.01
C ILE A 259 8.31 22.85 -19.10
N ALA A 260 9.63 22.72 -19.01
CA ALA A 260 10.54 23.86 -19.13
C ALA A 260 10.40 24.56 -20.50
N ALA A 261 10.36 23.79 -21.60
CA ALA A 261 10.19 24.33 -22.94
C ALA A 261 8.80 24.96 -23.17
N ALA A 262 7.75 24.39 -22.58
CA ALA A 262 6.40 24.95 -22.62
C ALA A 262 6.31 26.23 -21.80
N ALA A 263 6.87 26.24 -20.59
CA ALA A 263 6.97 27.40 -19.72
C ALA A 263 7.72 28.55 -20.41
N TYR A 264 8.90 28.29 -21.00
CA TYR A 264 9.62 29.31 -21.75
C TYR A 264 8.80 29.91 -22.89
N ARG A 265 8.05 29.08 -23.64
CA ARG A 265 7.16 29.55 -24.71
C ARG A 265 5.95 30.35 -24.19
N ALA A 266 5.35 29.92 -23.07
CA ALA A 266 4.19 30.56 -22.46
C ALA A 266 4.54 31.87 -21.73
N PHE A 267 5.75 31.95 -21.17
CA PHE A 267 6.29 33.12 -20.47
C PHE A 267 7.08 34.07 -21.38
N ARG A 268 7.14 33.83 -22.70
CA ARG A 268 7.62 34.83 -23.65
C ARG A 268 6.70 36.05 -23.57
N ILE A 269 7.13 37.05 -22.79
CA ILE A 269 6.35 38.19 -22.32
C ILE A 269 5.57 38.80 -23.49
N ARG A 270 4.25 38.60 -23.47
CA ARG A 270 3.29 39.19 -24.42
C ARG A 270 2.10 39.83 -23.71
N SER A 271 1.88 39.56 -22.42
CA SER A 271 0.80 40.14 -21.62
C SER A 271 1.20 40.35 -20.15
N PHE A 272 0.41 41.17 -19.44
CA PHE A 272 0.59 41.47 -18.01
C PHE A 272 0.31 40.26 -17.12
N GLU A 273 -0.62 39.40 -17.51
CA GLU A 273 -0.97 38.18 -16.80
C GLU A 273 0.21 37.19 -16.81
N SER A 274 0.88 37.03 -17.96
CA SER A 274 2.05 36.17 -18.08
C SER A 274 3.24 36.66 -17.24
N SER A 275 3.44 37.98 -17.12
CA SER A 275 4.52 38.53 -16.28
C SER A 275 4.23 38.34 -14.79
N LEU A 276 2.98 38.53 -14.35
CA LEU A 276 2.56 38.26 -12.98
C LEU A 276 2.80 36.79 -12.59
N MET A 277 2.40 35.86 -13.46
CA MET A 277 2.63 34.43 -13.25
C MET A 277 4.11 34.08 -13.20
N MET A 278 4.94 34.71 -14.05
CA MET A 278 6.39 34.50 -14.05
C MET A 278 7.04 34.99 -12.75
N VAL A 279 6.66 36.18 -12.26
CA VAL A 279 7.15 36.71 -10.98
C VAL A 279 6.75 35.79 -9.82
N ALA A 280 5.48 35.36 -9.77
CA ALA A 280 5.01 34.42 -8.76
C ALA A 280 5.80 33.09 -8.80
N ALA A 281 6.04 32.54 -10.00
CA ALA A 281 6.83 31.32 -10.17
C ALA A 281 8.27 31.47 -9.68
N VAL A 282 8.95 32.59 -10.00
CA VAL A 282 10.31 32.87 -9.53
C VAL A 282 10.36 33.02 -8.01
N LEU A 283 9.41 33.74 -7.40
CA LEU A 283 9.33 33.89 -5.95
C LEU A 283 9.13 32.54 -5.24
N VAL A 284 8.24 31.69 -5.77
CA VAL A 284 8.01 30.33 -5.25
C VAL A 284 9.26 29.47 -5.41
N MET A 285 9.95 29.51 -6.56
CA MET A 285 11.18 28.76 -6.77
C MET A 285 12.28 29.18 -5.80
N LEU A 286 12.51 30.49 -5.63
CA LEU A 286 13.53 31.03 -4.72
C LEU A 286 13.24 30.71 -3.24
N GLY A 287 11.98 30.71 -2.84
CA GLY A 287 11.58 30.32 -1.47
C GLY A 287 11.60 28.80 -1.22
N GLN A 288 11.68 27.96 -2.25
CA GLN A 288 11.69 26.50 -2.13
C GLN A 288 13.11 25.94 -1.97
N ILE A 289 14.08 26.56 -2.65
CA ILE A 289 15.49 26.14 -2.61
C ILE A 289 16.20 26.81 -1.42
N PRO A 290 17.24 26.20 -0.83
CA PRO A 290 18.00 26.78 0.29
C PRO A 290 18.92 27.94 -0.13
N PHE A 291 18.49 28.76 -1.09
CA PHE A 291 19.21 29.93 -1.61
C PHE A 291 18.73 31.24 -0.98
N TYR A 292 17.59 31.21 -0.28
CA TYR A 292 17.03 32.36 0.42
C TYR A 292 17.99 32.98 1.45
N VAL A 293 18.86 32.17 2.06
CA VAL A 293 19.88 32.61 3.03
C VAL A 293 20.80 33.71 2.47
N TYR A 294 21.04 33.71 1.15
CA TYR A 294 21.90 34.70 0.50
C TYR A 294 21.14 35.93 -0.04
N ILE A 295 19.80 35.91 -0.04
CA ILE A 295 18.97 36.95 -0.67
C ILE A 295 18.10 37.66 0.38
N SER A 296 17.28 36.90 1.10
CA SER A 296 16.38 37.39 2.15
C SER A 296 15.79 36.19 2.91
N GLU A 297 15.79 36.26 4.24
CA GLU A 297 15.21 35.26 5.12
C GLU A 297 13.67 35.17 5.02
N ASP A 298 13.02 36.17 4.42
CA ASP A 298 11.56 36.25 4.28
C ASP A 298 11.01 35.52 3.03
N LEU A 299 11.88 35.11 2.09
CA LEU A 299 11.45 34.43 0.85
C LEU A 299 10.64 33.15 1.09
N PRO A 300 10.97 32.28 2.06
CA PRO A 300 10.14 31.13 2.41
C PRO A 300 8.74 31.54 2.88
N ALA A 301 8.61 32.64 3.64
CA ALA A 301 7.32 33.15 4.12
C ALA A 301 6.46 33.69 2.97
N VAL A 302 7.07 34.39 2.00
CA VAL A 302 6.37 34.84 0.78
C VAL A 302 5.89 33.66 -0.05
N ARG A 303 6.73 32.64 -0.25
CA ARG A 303 6.34 31.39 -0.90
C ARG A 303 5.17 30.73 -0.15
N GLN A 304 5.25 30.64 1.17
CA GLN A 304 4.21 30.02 1.99
C GLN A 304 2.87 30.76 1.83
N TRP A 305 2.86 32.08 1.93
CA TRP A 305 1.65 32.88 1.72
C TRP A 305 1.05 32.68 0.32
N LEU A 306 1.88 32.65 -0.74
CA LEU A 306 1.44 32.35 -2.10
C LEU A 306 0.80 30.96 -2.21
N MET A 307 1.37 29.96 -1.52
CA MET A 307 0.88 28.58 -1.53
C MET A 307 -0.40 28.37 -0.69
N GLU A 308 -0.55 29.13 0.40
CA GLU A 308 -1.65 28.98 1.36
C GLU A 308 -2.87 29.83 1.03
N VAL A 309 -2.70 30.99 0.38
CA VAL A 309 -3.82 31.91 0.12
C VAL A 309 -4.29 31.82 -1.35
N PRO A 310 -3.59 32.36 -2.36
CA PRO A 310 -4.06 32.26 -3.76
C PRO A 310 -4.08 30.82 -4.28
N ASN A 311 -3.01 30.08 -4.05
CA ASN A 311 -2.87 28.74 -4.60
C ASN A 311 -3.87 27.76 -3.96
N SER A 312 -4.10 27.86 -2.65
CA SER A 312 -5.11 27.02 -2.00
C SER A 312 -6.49 27.27 -2.61
N ALA A 313 -6.90 28.53 -2.82
CA ALA A 313 -8.16 28.88 -3.47
C ALA A 313 -8.30 28.24 -4.87
N ALA A 314 -7.24 28.28 -5.68
CA ALA A 314 -7.22 27.63 -6.99
C ALA A 314 -7.33 26.10 -6.88
N PHE A 315 -6.55 25.47 -5.99
CA PHE A 315 -6.59 24.03 -5.76
C PHE A 315 -7.95 23.55 -5.24
N ARG A 316 -8.65 24.37 -4.45
CA ARG A 316 -10.01 24.09 -3.97
C ARG A 316 -10.98 23.96 -5.15
N ALA A 317 -10.96 24.89 -6.10
CA ALA A 317 -11.77 24.81 -7.32
C ALA A 317 -11.41 23.59 -8.19
N ILE A 318 -10.11 23.28 -8.32
CA ILE A 318 -9.65 22.09 -9.07
C ILE A 318 -10.18 20.80 -8.43
N ARG A 319 -10.12 20.68 -7.09
CA ARG A 319 -10.64 19.49 -6.38
C ARG A 319 -12.13 19.30 -6.61
N ILE A 320 -12.94 20.36 -6.51
CA ILE A 320 -14.38 20.29 -6.77
C ILE A 320 -14.63 19.85 -8.23
N GLY A 321 -13.94 20.46 -9.19
CA GLY A 321 -14.06 20.09 -10.60
C GLY A 321 -13.66 18.62 -10.87
N ALA A 322 -12.57 18.16 -10.25
CA ALA A 322 -12.11 16.79 -10.36
C ALA A 322 -13.08 15.78 -9.72
N ALA A 323 -13.63 16.11 -8.54
CA ALA A 323 -14.62 15.28 -7.86
C ALA A 323 -15.89 15.12 -8.70
N ILE A 324 -16.40 16.22 -9.26
CA ILE A 324 -17.55 16.22 -10.19
C ILE A 324 -17.24 15.38 -11.43
N ALA A 325 -16.08 15.59 -12.07
CA ALA A 325 -15.68 14.83 -13.26
C ALA A 325 -15.53 13.33 -12.97
N GLY A 326 -14.94 12.97 -11.83
CA GLY A 326 -14.80 11.59 -11.38
C GLY A 326 -16.15 10.93 -11.15
N LEU A 327 -17.07 11.62 -10.49
CA LEU A 327 -18.43 11.14 -10.26
C LEU A 327 -19.18 10.94 -11.58
N VAL A 328 -19.09 11.89 -12.54
CA VAL A 328 -19.67 11.73 -13.88
C VAL A 328 -19.14 10.46 -14.57
N MET A 329 -17.82 10.25 -14.55
CA MET A 329 -17.22 9.09 -15.19
C MET A 329 -17.64 7.79 -14.52
N ALA A 330 -17.67 7.74 -13.18
CA ALA A 330 -18.14 6.58 -12.43
C ALA A 330 -19.58 6.20 -12.80
N PHE A 331 -20.49 7.18 -12.83
CA PHE A 331 -21.89 6.94 -13.21
C PHE A 331 -22.06 6.56 -14.69
N ARG A 332 -21.28 7.17 -15.60
CA ARG A 332 -21.30 6.80 -17.03
C ARG A 332 -20.87 5.35 -17.24
N MET A 333 -19.85 4.91 -16.51
CA MET A 333 -19.40 3.51 -16.52
C MET A 333 -20.47 2.58 -15.94
N TRP A 334 -21.05 2.91 -14.78
CA TRP A 334 -22.07 2.08 -14.11
C TRP A 334 -23.32 1.89 -14.98
N LEU A 335 -23.81 2.96 -15.60
CA LEU A 335 -24.98 2.89 -16.48
C LEU A 335 -24.66 2.35 -17.88
N SER A 336 -23.41 1.90 -18.11
CA SER A 336 -22.90 1.34 -19.36
C SER A 336 -23.26 2.20 -20.57
N ILE A 337 -23.12 3.52 -20.42
CA ILE A 337 -23.41 4.47 -21.51
C ILE A 337 -22.23 4.55 -22.49
N GLU A 338 -21.05 4.05 -22.10
CA GLU A 338 -19.90 3.85 -22.99
C GLU A 338 -20.05 2.57 -23.82
N SER A 339 -21.14 2.46 -24.57
CA SER A 339 -21.30 1.45 -25.61
C SER A 339 -21.31 2.15 -26.97
N ASP A 340 -20.15 2.23 -27.64
CA ASP A 340 -20.04 2.22 -29.13
C ASP A 340 -18.62 2.51 -29.68
N SER A 341 -17.55 1.90 -29.14
CA SER A 341 -16.34 1.72 -29.97
C SER A 341 -16.37 0.42 -30.77
N PHE A 342 -17.20 -0.56 -30.38
CA PHE A 342 -17.20 -1.90 -30.99
C PHE A 342 -18.17 -2.08 -32.17
N SER A 343 -19.13 -1.17 -32.39
CA SER A 343 -20.13 -1.32 -33.47
C SER A 343 -19.80 -0.56 -34.75
N LYS A 344 -19.00 0.52 -34.68
CA LYS A 344 -18.73 1.40 -35.83
C LYS A 344 -17.70 0.88 -36.84
N GLU A 345 -16.86 -0.08 -36.47
CA GLU A 345 -15.89 -0.69 -37.40
C GLU A 345 -16.46 -1.82 -38.27
N ARG A 346 -17.74 -2.20 -38.12
CA ARG A 346 -18.39 -3.21 -38.99
C ARG A 346 -19.11 -2.61 -40.21
N ARG A 347 -18.94 -1.31 -40.47
CA ARG A 347 -19.46 -0.61 -41.66
C ARG A 347 -18.37 0.27 -42.26
N GLY A 348 -17.42 -0.36 -42.93
CA GLY A 348 -16.35 0.26 -43.71
C GLY A 348 -15.75 -0.77 -44.64
#